data_AF-A0A1W9Q3R1-F1
#
_entry.id   AF-A0A1W9Q3R1-F1
#
_cell.length_a   1.000
_cell.length_b   1.000
_cell.length_c   1.000
_cell.angle_alpha   90.00
_cell.angle_beta   90.00
_cell.angle_gamma   90.00
#
_symmetry.space_group_name_H-M   'P 1'
#
loop_
_entity.id
_entity.type
_entity.pdbx_description
1 polymer ?
#
loop_
_entity_poly.entity_id
_entity_poly.type
_entity_poly.pdbx_seq_one_letter_code
_entity_poly.pdbx_strand_id
1 'polypeptide(L)'
;MIKNTLQLLTPSSLPVGAAFLAADDLILTCAHVVMAAGGAAGEKISLRTPSGMQLTATVESETWRDENNEDIATLRLDVALTEIQPLPLGTSSVSKGHSFSTYGFPKPDQAL
;
A
#
# COMPACT_ATOMS: atom_id res chain seq x y z
N MET A 1 -10.77 -10.42 10.15
CA MET A 1 -9.58 -9.56 9.90
C MET A 1 -9.43 -9.45 8.40
N ILE A 2 -9.50 -8.24 7.85
CA ILE A 2 -9.42 -8.05 6.41
C ILE A 2 -7.98 -8.30 5.96
N LYS A 3 -7.81 -9.24 5.02
CA LYS A 3 -6.52 -9.85 4.69
C LYS A 3 -5.70 -9.08 3.65
N ASN A 4 -6.18 -7.92 3.17
CA ASN A 4 -5.67 -7.29 1.95
C ASN A 4 -5.05 -5.91 2.10
N THR A 5 -4.89 -5.46 3.35
CA THR A 5 -4.05 -4.31 3.68
C THR A 5 -2.69 -4.80 4.17
N LEU A 6 -1.61 -4.23 3.64
CA LEU A 6 -0.22 -4.49 4.01
C LEU A 6 0.39 -3.27 4.69
N GLN A 7 1.36 -3.49 5.57
CA GLN A 7 2.17 -2.41 6.13
C GLN A 7 3.29 -2.05 5.15
N LEU A 8 3.48 -0.76 4.86
CA LEU A 8 4.74 -0.27 4.30
C LEU A 8 5.74 -0.03 5.43
N LEU A 9 6.97 -0.50 5.26
CA LEU A 9 7.99 -0.47 6.29
C LEU A 9 9.17 0.45 5.93
N THR A 10 9.72 1.12 6.94
CA THR A 10 11.05 1.73 6.86
C THR A 10 12.15 0.67 6.72
N PRO A 11 13.41 1.08 6.43
CA PRO A 11 14.56 0.17 6.48
C PRO A 11 14.77 -0.47 7.87
N SER A 12 14.32 0.20 8.93
CA SER A 12 14.31 -0.32 10.31
C SER A 12 13.10 -1.21 10.63
N SER A 13 12.32 -1.64 9.64
CA SER A 13 11.14 -2.51 9.78
C SER A 13 9.99 -1.92 10.61
N LEU A 14 9.91 -0.59 10.69
CA LEU A 14 8.82 0.13 11.35
C LEU A 14 7.72 0.49 10.34
N PRO A 15 6.44 0.28 10.67
CA PRO A 15 5.35 0.66 9.77
C PRO A 15 5.22 2.18 9.69
N VAL A 16 5.13 2.69 8.46
CA VAL A 16 4.93 4.12 8.17
C VAL A 16 3.62 4.41 7.44
N GLY A 17 2.98 3.37 6.91
CA GLY A 17 1.67 3.51 6.30
C GLY A 17 1.10 2.18 5.83
N ALA A 18 0.06 2.29 5.02
CA ALA A 18 -0.68 1.16 4.50
C ALA A 18 -0.58 1.09 2.98
N ALA A 19 -0.66 -0.13 2.46
CA ALA A 19 -0.86 -0.44 1.07
C ALA A 19 -1.91 -1.53 0.93
N PHE A 20 -2.40 -1.79 -0.28
CA PHE A 20 -3.32 -2.89 -0.50
C PHE A 20 -3.07 -3.60 -1.83
N LEU A 21 -3.36 -4.90 -1.85
CA LEU A 21 -3.24 -5.73 -3.04
C LEU A 21 -4.42 -5.44 -3.97
N ALA A 22 -4.16 -5.00 -5.20
CA ALA A 22 -5.17 -4.66 -6.22
C ALA A 22 -5.28 -5.72 -7.33
N ALA A 23 -4.21 -6.49 -7.56
CA ALA A 23 -4.19 -7.71 -8.38
C ALA A 23 -3.11 -8.67 -7.82
N ASP A 24 -2.95 -9.86 -8.38
CA ASP A 24 -2.09 -10.94 -7.83
C ASP A 24 -0.67 -10.50 -7.43
N ASP A 25 -0.09 -9.56 -8.17
CA ASP A 25 1.26 -9.01 -7.99
C ASP A 25 1.30 -7.47 -7.89
N LEU A 26 0.15 -6.81 -7.95
CA LEU A 26 0.03 -5.34 -7.99
C LEU A 26 -0.44 -4.80 -6.65
N ILE A 27 0.36 -3.93 -6.07
CA ILE A 27 0.03 -3.22 -4.83
C ILE A 27 -0.13 -1.73 -5.12
N LEU A 28 -1.12 -1.11 -4.48
CA LEU A 28 -1.35 0.34 -4.55
C LEU A 28 -1.11 0.98 -3.18
N THR A 29 -0.50 2.15 -3.21
CA THR A 29 -0.31 3.03 -2.04
C THR A 29 -0.13 4.48 -2.51
N CYS A 30 0.08 5.38 -1.56
CA CYS A 30 0.42 6.77 -1.82
C CYS A 30 1.93 6.93 -2.02
N ALA A 31 2.32 7.84 -2.90
CA ALA A 31 3.73 8.16 -3.15
C ALA A 31 4.42 8.70 -1.89
N HIS A 32 3.75 9.54 -1.10
CA HIS A 32 4.31 10.04 0.15
C HIS A 32 4.62 8.93 1.16
N VAL A 33 3.86 7.83 1.15
CA VAL A 33 4.12 6.69 2.06
C VAL A 33 5.40 5.95 1.64
N VAL A 34 5.63 5.80 0.33
CA VAL A 34 6.88 5.23 -0.19
C VAL A 34 8.08 6.11 0.18
N MET A 35 7.94 7.42 0.04
CA MET A 35 8.99 8.38 0.45
C MET A 35 9.24 8.32 1.97
N ALA A 36 8.19 8.25 2.78
CA ALA A 36 8.30 8.09 4.23
C ALA A 36 8.96 6.76 4.64
N ALA A 37 8.81 5.74 3.80
CA ALA A 37 9.49 4.45 3.93
C ALA A 37 10.95 4.48 3.45
N GLY A 38 11.42 5.63 2.94
CA GLY A 38 12.79 5.83 2.46
C GLY A 38 13.04 5.27 1.05
N GLY A 39 11.99 5.07 0.25
CA GLY A 39 12.11 4.62 -1.13
C GLY A 39 11.70 5.68 -2.15
N ALA A 40 12.00 5.39 -3.42
CA ALA A 40 11.62 6.19 -4.58
C ALA A 40 11.21 5.32 -5.77
N ALA A 41 10.77 5.96 -6.86
CA ALA A 41 10.47 5.30 -8.13
C ALA A 41 11.66 4.45 -8.62
N GLY A 42 11.39 3.19 -8.99
CA GLY A 42 12.38 2.22 -9.45
C GLY A 42 13.11 1.47 -8.34
N GLU A 43 12.91 1.84 -7.07
CA GLU A 43 13.58 1.18 -5.94
C GLU A 43 12.74 0.05 -5.36
N LYS A 44 13.39 -0.79 -4.53
CA LYS A 44 12.73 -1.85 -3.77
C LYS A 44 12.29 -1.35 -2.40
N ILE A 45 11.08 -1.69 -2.00
CA ILE A 45 10.49 -1.34 -0.71
C ILE A 45 10.04 -2.58 0.06
N SER A 46 10.14 -2.49 1.38
CA SER A 46 9.74 -3.57 2.30
C SER A 46 8.28 -3.43 2.73
N LEU A 47 7.58 -4.55 2.73
CA LEU A 47 6.19 -4.68 3.12
C LEU A 47 6.05 -5.74 4.22
N ARG A 48 4.96 -5.68 4.99
CA ARG A 48 4.55 -6.77 5.90
C ARG A 48 3.08 -7.11 5.72
N THR A 49 2.78 -8.39 5.57
CA THR A 49 1.39 -8.88 5.49
C THR A 49 0.73 -8.92 6.86
N PRO A 50 -0.61 -9.07 6.94
CA PRO A 50 -1.30 -9.22 8.21
C PRO A 50 -0.85 -10.41 9.07
N SER A 51 -0.27 -11.46 8.46
CA SER A 51 0.30 -12.62 9.19
C SER A 51 1.69 -12.35 9.76
N GLY A 52 2.31 -11.22 9.39
CA GLY A 52 3.66 -10.85 9.80
C GLY A 52 4.75 -11.20 8.78
N MET A 53 4.42 -11.86 7.67
CA MET A 53 5.37 -12.17 6.60
C MET A 53 5.92 -10.88 5.98
N GLN A 54 7.25 -10.77 5.90
CA GLN A 54 7.91 -9.67 5.20
C GLN A 54 8.11 -9.98 3.73
N LEU A 55 7.93 -8.95 2.90
CA LEU A 55 7.99 -9.04 1.44
C LEU A 55 8.77 -7.86 0.90
N THR A 56 9.20 -7.97 -0.36
CA THR A 56 9.78 -6.87 -1.11
C THR A 56 8.98 -6.65 -2.38
N ALA A 57 8.76 -5.39 -2.73
CA ALA A 57 8.15 -4.99 -4.00
C ALA A 57 8.98 -3.89 -4.65
N THR A 58 8.94 -3.81 -5.97
CA THR A 58 9.58 -2.74 -6.74
C THR A 58 8.58 -1.62 -7.00
N VAL A 59 8.95 -0.37 -6.75
CA VAL A 59 8.14 0.80 -7.07
C VAL A 59 8.19 1.04 -8.59
N GLU A 60 7.06 1.01 -9.29
CA GLU A 60 7.04 1.23 -10.74
C GLU A 60 7.20 2.72 -11.08
N SER A 61 8.20 3.04 -11.92
CA SER A 61 8.48 4.43 -12.28
C SER A 61 7.48 5.05 -13.25
N GLU A 62 6.87 4.24 -14.14
CA GLU A 62 5.99 4.75 -15.22
C GLU A 62 4.67 5.33 -14.68
N THR A 63 4.17 4.72 -13.62
CA THR A 63 2.90 4.99 -12.95
C THR A 63 3.05 5.83 -11.69
N TRP A 64 4.28 6.10 -11.27
CA TRP A 64 4.57 6.97 -10.13
C TRP A 64 4.05 8.40 -10.37
N ARG A 65 3.37 8.95 -9.37
CA ARG A 65 2.92 10.34 -9.30
C ARG A 65 3.20 10.86 -7.90
N ASP A 66 4.08 11.86 -7.78
CA ASP A 66 4.50 12.37 -6.48
C ASP A 66 3.36 13.06 -5.71
N GLU A 67 3.64 13.41 -4.44
CA GLU A 67 2.68 14.00 -3.50
C GLU A 67 2.09 15.35 -3.95
N ASN A 68 2.77 16.08 -4.84
CA ASN A 68 2.31 17.37 -5.37
C ASN A 68 1.46 17.22 -6.63
N ASN A 69 1.30 15.99 -7.14
CA ASN A 69 0.42 15.68 -8.26
C ASN A 69 -0.76 14.83 -7.78
N GLU A 70 -0.83 13.54 -8.13
CA GLU A 70 -1.92 12.66 -7.70
C GLU A 70 -1.62 11.81 -6.46
N ASP A 71 -0.38 11.82 -5.94
CA ASP A 71 0.07 11.01 -4.78
C ASP A 71 -0.20 9.50 -4.94
N ILE A 72 0.26 8.93 -6.06
CA ILE A 72 0.02 7.52 -6.42
C ILE A 72 1.34 6.80 -6.63
N ALA A 73 1.48 5.63 -6.01
CA ALA A 73 2.54 4.68 -6.27
C ALA A 73 1.96 3.29 -6.54
N THR A 74 2.42 2.65 -7.63
CA THR A 74 2.16 1.22 -7.87
C THR A 74 3.43 0.43 -7.56
N LEU A 75 3.27 -0.71 -6.91
CA LEU A 75 4.37 -1.58 -6.52
C LEU A 75 4.14 -2.97 -7.13
N ARG A 76 5.21 -3.59 -7.63
CA ARG A 76 5.21 -4.96 -8.15
C ARG A 76 5.89 -5.92 -7.20
N LEU A 77 5.18 -6.96 -6.82
CA LEU A 77 5.76 -8.08 -6.10
C LEU A 77 6.57 -8.96 -7.05
N ASP A 78 7.72 -9.44 -6.58
CA ASP A 78 8.52 -10.41 -7.33
C ASP A 78 7.81 -11.78 -7.41
N VAL A 79 6.93 -12.08 -6.45
CA VAL A 79 6.15 -13.34 -6.35
C VAL A 79 4.72 -13.02 -5.92
N ALA A 80 3.74 -13.61 -6.60
CA ALA A 80 2.32 -13.47 -6.25
C ALA A 80 2.02 -13.93 -4.81
N LEU A 81 1.15 -13.19 -4.12
CA LEU A 81 0.73 -13.51 -2.76
C LEU A 81 -0.46 -14.45 -2.74
N THR A 82 -0.32 -15.58 -2.03
CA THR A 82 -1.39 -16.57 -1.90
C THR A 82 -2.25 -16.37 -0.64
N GLU A 83 -1.73 -15.71 0.39
CA GLU A 83 -2.44 -15.52 1.66
C GLU A 83 -3.44 -14.35 1.65
N ILE A 84 -3.28 -13.44 0.68
CA ILE A 84 -4.06 -12.22 0.50
C ILE A 84 -4.89 -12.32 -0.78
N GLN A 85 -6.14 -11.86 -0.74
CA GLN A 85 -6.98 -11.73 -1.93
C GLN A 85 -7.01 -10.27 -2.41
N PRO A 86 -6.83 -9.99 -3.71
CA PRO A 86 -6.91 -8.64 -4.24
C PRO A 86 -8.23 -7.94 -3.91
N LEU A 87 -8.16 -6.64 -3.62
CA LEU A 87 -9.35 -5.79 -3.49
C LEU A 87 -9.84 -5.36 -4.87
N PRO A 88 -11.10 -5.64 -5.21
CA PRO A 88 -11.66 -5.18 -6.48
C PRO A 88 -11.75 -3.65 -6.47
N LEU A 89 -11.22 -3.03 -7.52
CA LEU A 89 -11.35 -1.60 -7.73
C LEU A 89 -12.68 -1.28 -8.42
N GLY A 90 -13.32 -0.20 -7.98
CA GLY A 90 -14.57 0.29 -8.54
C GLY A 90 -14.51 1.80 -8.77
N THR A 91 -15.44 2.31 -9.58
CA THR A 91 -15.58 3.75 -9.78
C THR A 91 -16.09 4.43 -8.51
N SER A 92 -15.48 5.57 -8.17
CA SER A 92 -15.92 6.43 -7.07
C SER A 92 -16.94 7.50 -7.50
N SER A 93 -17.25 7.62 -8.80
CA SER A 93 -18.05 8.73 -9.35
C SER A 93 -19.47 8.86 -8.80
N VAL A 94 -20.01 7.82 -8.19
CA VAL A 94 -21.37 7.75 -7.63
C VAL A 94 -21.39 7.38 -6.13
N SER A 95 -20.29 7.59 -5.40
CA SER A 95 -20.15 7.17 -3.99
C SER A 95 -20.77 8.13 -2.97
N LYS A 96 -21.29 9.28 -3.40
CA LYS A 96 -21.81 10.32 -2.50
C LYS A 96 -22.97 9.77 -1.66
N GLY A 97 -22.83 9.85 -0.33
CA GLY A 97 -23.83 9.40 0.63
C GLY A 97 -23.76 7.90 0.97
N HIS A 98 -22.83 7.15 0.36
CA HIS A 98 -22.58 5.76 0.75
C HIS A 98 -21.79 5.71 2.07
N SER A 99 -22.05 4.68 2.87
CA SER A 99 -21.18 4.34 4.00
C SER A 99 -19.84 3.82 3.48
N PHE A 100 -18.76 4.17 4.18
CA PHE A 100 -17.42 3.69 3.88
C PHE A 100 -16.73 3.20 5.15
N SER A 101 -15.65 2.45 4.97
CA SER A 101 -14.76 2.02 6.04
C SER A 101 -13.33 2.27 5.60
N THR A 102 -12.50 2.73 6.53
CA THR A 102 -11.07 2.92 6.32
C THR A 102 -10.31 1.83 7.04
N TYR A 103 -9.28 1.31 6.39
CA TYR A 103 -8.41 0.27 6.93
C TYR A 103 -6.97 0.74 6.82
N GLY A 104 -6.21 0.55 7.89
CA GLY A 104 -4.82 0.99 7.96
C GLY A 104 -4.17 0.55 9.27
N PHE A 105 -2.97 1.05 9.50
CA PHE A 105 -2.16 0.73 10.68
C PHE A 105 -1.80 2.03 11.40
N PRO A 106 -2.77 2.67 12.08
CA PRO A 106 -2.50 3.93 12.77
C PRO A 106 -1.49 3.70 13.90
N LYS A 107 -0.68 4.73 14.18
CA LYS A 107 0.08 4.75 15.42
C LYS A 107 -0.88 4.89 16.61
N PRO A 108 -0.48 4.48 17.83
CA PRO A 108 -1.33 4.59 19.02
C PRO A 108 -1.88 6.00 19.28
N ASP A 109 -1.16 7.04 18.87
CA ASP A 109 -1.54 8.45 18.98
C ASP A 109 -2.41 8.97 17.82
N GLN A 110 -2.73 8.12 16.83
CA GLN A 110 -3.53 8.45 15.64
C GLN A 110 -4.87 7.70 15.59
N ALA A 111 -5.21 6.93 16.63
CA ALA A 111 -6.52 6.29 16.72
C ALA A 111 -7.61 7.37 16.96
N LEU A 112 -8.61 7.39 16.07
CA LEU A 112 -9.79 8.27 16.14
C LEU A 112 -10.64 8.02 17.37
#